data_AF-A0A016U039-F1
#
_entry.id   AF-A0A016U039-F1
#
_cell.length_a   1.000
_cell.length_b   1.000
_cell.length_c   1.000
_cell.angle_alpha   90.00
_cell.angle_beta   90.00
_cell.angle_gamma   90.00
#
_symmetry.space_group_name_H-M   'P 1'
#
loop_
_entity.id
_entity.type
_entity.pdbx_description
1 polymer ?
#
loop_
_entity_poly.entity_id
_entity_poly.type
_entity_poly.pdbx_seq_one_letter_code
_entity_poly.pdbx_strand_id
1 'polypeptide(L)'
;MTVRCENVLSKEILKTGDQLTKLNDTGRLESSNNYAKVRCSTTAVVLSSLLILSYIILNHDSCHFRTSLPTTCRQSCRVQFVESIPTGLNFSGGPVHRATHEAWLDLFNSANESIHIAALYWNLNSSEYPTAEYGRRVYEQLANAGRRGINIRIAQDASKGISDNEDSRRLAEQGLAELRCVRSTSTVC
;
A
#
# COMPACT_ATOMS: atom_id res chain seq x y z
N MET A 1 -14.60 3.81 -4.81
CA MET A 1 -14.80 3.63 -3.36
C MET A 1 -14.41 4.94 -2.70
N THR A 2 -15.38 5.81 -2.46
CA THR A 2 -15.17 7.13 -1.84
C THR A 2 -15.44 6.99 -0.36
N VAL A 3 -14.40 7.13 0.46
CA VAL A 3 -14.56 7.17 1.92
C VAL A 3 -14.65 8.65 2.30
N ARG A 4 -15.85 9.10 2.68
CA ARG A 4 -16.07 10.45 3.23
C ARG A 4 -15.76 10.40 4.72
N CYS A 5 -14.62 10.95 5.12
CA CYS A 5 -14.32 11.22 6.52
C CYS A 5 -14.86 12.61 6.88
N GLU A 6 -15.96 12.67 7.64
CA GLU A 6 -16.35 13.90 8.31
C GLU A 6 -15.46 14.08 9.55
N ASN A 7 -14.67 15.16 9.56
CA ASN A 7 -13.73 15.47 10.64
C ASN A 7 -14.46 16.06 11.85
N VAL A 8 -14.37 15.34 12.97
CA VAL A 8 -14.75 15.77 14.33
C VAL A 8 -14.06 17.09 14.75
N LEU A 9 -12.95 17.44 14.08
CA LEU A 9 -12.18 18.65 14.29
C LEU A 9 -12.97 19.96 14.05
N SER A 10 -13.96 19.96 13.15
CA SER A 10 -14.69 21.20 12.81
C SER A 10 -15.66 21.66 13.90
N LYS A 11 -16.17 20.74 14.74
CA LYS A 11 -17.11 21.09 15.83
C LYS A 11 -16.41 21.66 17.06
N GLU A 12 -15.18 21.24 17.35
CA GLU A 12 -14.42 21.74 18.50
C GLU A 12 -13.80 23.13 18.24
N ILE A 13 -13.46 23.44 16.98
CA ILE A 13 -12.92 24.77 16.60
C ILE A 13 -13.98 25.87 16.83
N LEU A 14 -15.26 25.60 16.52
CA LEU A 14 -16.35 26.56 16.75
C LEU A 14 -16.64 26.77 18.25
N LYS A 15 -16.47 25.74 19.08
CA LYS A 15 -16.70 25.82 20.53
C LYS A 15 -15.59 26.60 21.26
N THR A 16 -14.38 26.59 20.71
CA THR A 16 -13.22 27.29 21.25
C THR A 16 -13.23 28.79 20.92
N GLY A 17 -13.83 29.18 19.78
CA GLY A 17 -13.98 30.59 19.38
C GLY A 17 -14.91 31.41 20.30
N ASP A 18 -15.98 30.80 20.82
CA ASP A 18 -16.98 31.47 21.67
C ASP A 18 -16.51 31.68 23.13
N GLN A 19 -15.49 30.93 23.56
CA GLN A 19 -14.85 31.08 24.88
C GLN A 19 -13.82 32.21 24.89
N LEU A 20 -13.17 32.49 23.76
CA LEU A 20 -12.13 33.50 23.62
C LEU A 20 -12.68 34.93 23.58
N THR A 21 -13.92 35.13 23.11
CA THR A 21 -14.59 36.44 23.14
C THR A 21 -15.01 36.87 24.55
N LYS A 22 -15.26 35.95 25.48
CA LYS A 22 -15.63 36.26 26.88
C LYS A 22 -14.45 36.66 27.77
N LEU A 23 -13.21 36.38 27.37
CA LEU A 23 -12.01 36.68 28.17
C LEU A 23 -11.45 38.08 27.94
N ASN A 24 -11.98 38.84 26.97
CA ASN A 24 -11.45 40.15 26.60
C ASN A 24 -12.04 41.33 27.43
N ASP A 25 -13.08 41.11 28.23
CA ASP A 25 -13.81 42.20 28.89
C ASP A 25 -13.41 42.46 30.36
N THR A 26 -12.55 41.63 30.99
CA THR A 26 -12.35 41.69 32.47
C THR A 26 -10.97 42.18 32.94
N GLY A 27 -10.09 42.67 32.06
CA GLY A 27 -8.66 42.86 32.39
C GLY A 27 -8.13 44.28 32.55
N ARG A 28 -8.97 45.32 32.47
CA ARG A 28 -8.52 46.73 32.58
C ARG A 28 -8.73 47.23 34.01
N LEU A 29 -7.69 47.15 34.85
CA LEU A 29 -7.31 48.05 35.97
C LEU A 29 -6.44 47.31 37.01
N GLU A 30 -5.11 47.43 36.92
CA GLU A 30 -4.16 47.62 38.03
C GLU A 30 -2.73 47.57 37.47
N SER A 31 -2.01 48.69 37.55
CA SER A 31 -0.97 49.05 36.59
C SER A 31 0.26 49.61 37.31
N SER A 32 1.08 48.76 37.93
CA SER A 32 2.51 49.04 38.16
C SER A 32 3.29 47.79 38.59
N ASN A 33 2.83 47.04 39.61
CA ASN A 33 3.44 45.74 39.99
C ASN A 33 3.08 44.61 39.01
N ASN A 34 2.05 44.84 38.21
CA ASN A 34 1.57 43.92 37.19
C ASN A 34 2.39 44.01 35.89
N TYR A 35 3.18 45.07 35.63
CA TYR A 35 4.01 45.09 34.42
C TYR A 35 5.21 44.15 34.49
N ALA A 36 5.87 44.04 35.64
CA ALA A 36 6.94 43.07 35.85
C ALA A 36 6.39 41.63 35.89
N LYS A 37 5.23 41.43 36.51
CA LYS A 37 4.54 40.15 36.61
C LYS A 37 3.96 39.68 35.26
N VAL A 38 3.37 40.59 34.48
CA VAL A 38 2.86 40.33 33.12
C VAL A 38 4.02 40.13 32.15
N ARG A 39 5.13 40.87 32.25
CA ARG A 39 6.34 40.60 31.44
C ARG A 39 6.97 39.26 31.77
N CYS A 40 7.06 38.89 33.05
CA CYS A 40 7.58 37.58 33.46
C CYS A 40 6.64 36.44 33.03
N SER A 41 5.32 36.68 33.09
CA SER A 41 4.31 35.73 32.63
C SER A 41 4.35 35.58 31.11
N THR A 42 4.43 36.68 30.34
CA THR A 42 4.50 36.60 28.88
C THR A 42 5.81 36.01 28.40
N THR A 43 6.95 36.33 29.02
CA THR A 43 8.22 35.68 28.67
C THR A 43 8.20 34.19 29.02
N ALA A 44 7.62 33.79 30.15
CA ALA A 44 7.47 32.38 30.51
C ALA A 44 6.54 31.62 29.54
N VAL A 45 5.44 32.24 29.10
CA VAL A 45 4.51 31.65 28.11
C VAL A 45 5.17 31.52 26.74
N VAL A 46 5.93 32.53 26.29
CA VAL A 46 6.65 32.45 25.00
C VAL A 46 7.76 31.39 25.06
N LEU A 47 8.54 31.34 26.15
CA LEU A 47 9.60 30.34 26.33
C LEU A 47 9.04 28.93 26.42
N SER A 48 7.95 28.71 27.18
CA SER A 48 7.29 27.40 27.24
C SER A 48 6.70 27.00 25.88
N SER A 49 6.10 27.94 25.13
CA SER A 49 5.60 27.68 23.78
C SER A 49 6.72 27.32 22.79
N LEU A 50 7.87 27.98 22.88
CA LEU A 50 9.06 27.66 22.08
C LEU A 50 9.70 26.32 22.46
N LEU A 51 9.70 25.97 23.76
CA LEU A 51 10.15 24.66 24.23
C LEU A 51 9.19 23.55 23.82
N ILE A 52 7.87 23.79 23.83
CA ILE A 52 6.86 22.84 23.33
C ILE A 52 6.99 22.70 21.82
N LEU A 53 7.18 23.78 21.06
CA LEU A 53 7.43 23.70 19.62
C LEU A 53 8.76 23.01 19.30
N SER A 54 9.83 23.27 20.05
CA SER A 54 11.12 22.59 19.91
C SER A 54 11.01 21.11 20.27
N TYR A 55 10.31 20.78 21.36
CA TYR A 55 10.01 19.39 21.73
C TYR A 55 9.14 18.73 20.66
N ILE A 56 8.12 19.41 20.15
CA ILE A 56 7.31 18.90 19.04
C ILE A 56 8.22 18.71 17.83
N ILE A 57 9.06 19.65 17.41
CA ILE A 57 9.95 19.52 16.23
C ILE A 57 10.98 18.40 16.42
N LEU A 58 11.65 18.33 17.58
CA LEU A 58 12.62 17.28 17.92
C LEU A 58 11.97 15.90 18.09
N ASN A 59 10.66 15.84 18.37
CA ASN A 59 9.87 14.60 18.39
C ASN A 59 8.97 14.44 17.14
N HIS A 60 8.99 15.39 16.21
CA HIS A 60 8.26 15.41 14.94
C HIS A 60 9.18 14.96 13.81
N ASP A 61 10.21 14.17 14.13
CA ASP A 61 10.75 13.18 13.21
C ASP A 61 9.81 11.95 13.11
N SER A 62 8.52 12.22 12.97
CA SER A 62 7.48 11.22 12.70
C SER A 62 6.51 11.68 11.62
N CYS A 63 7.02 12.42 10.63
CA CYS A 63 6.55 12.26 9.25
C CYS A 63 7.69 11.75 8.36
N HIS A 64 8.40 10.72 8.82
CA HIS A 64 8.82 9.71 7.87
C HIS A 64 7.54 9.12 7.26
N PHE A 65 7.41 9.17 5.95
CA PHE A 65 6.64 8.21 5.17
C PHE A 65 6.80 6.85 5.88
N ARG A 66 5.76 6.39 6.61
CA ARG A 66 5.85 5.18 7.45
C ARG A 66 5.91 3.96 6.54
N THR A 67 7.09 3.71 6.01
CA THR A 67 7.63 2.37 5.78
C THR A 67 8.32 1.90 7.06
N SER A 68 7.71 2.12 8.24
CA SER A 68 8.09 1.37 9.43
C SER A 68 7.20 0.14 9.50
N LEU A 69 7.72 -1.00 9.01
CA LEU A 69 7.30 -2.27 9.56
C LEU A 69 7.45 -2.18 11.08
N PRO A 70 6.49 -2.68 11.88
CA PRO A 70 6.62 -2.74 13.33
C PRO A 70 7.97 -3.36 13.70
N THR A 71 8.65 -2.82 14.71
CA THR A 71 9.96 -3.28 15.22
C THR A 71 9.96 -4.75 15.69
N THR A 72 8.81 -5.43 15.71
CA THR A 72 8.68 -6.89 15.89
C THR A 72 8.87 -7.71 14.61
N CYS A 73 8.94 -7.10 13.43
CA CYS A 73 9.27 -7.77 12.18
C CYS A 73 10.74 -7.54 11.82
N ARG A 74 11.68 -8.17 12.55
CA ARG A 74 12.99 -8.51 11.95
C ARG A 74 12.78 -9.65 10.94
N GLN A 75 11.98 -9.39 9.91
CA GLN A 75 11.84 -10.32 8.80
C GLN A 75 13.10 -10.20 7.96
N SER A 76 13.83 -11.32 7.84
CA SER A 76 14.86 -11.44 6.81
C SER A 76 14.18 -11.38 5.45
N CYS A 77 14.11 -10.19 4.85
CA CYS A 77 13.57 -10.00 3.52
C CYS A 77 14.61 -10.42 2.47
N ARG A 78 14.19 -11.19 1.47
CA ARG A 78 15.01 -11.54 0.32
C ARG A 78 14.42 -10.89 -0.93
N VAL A 79 15.21 -10.03 -1.57
CA VAL A 79 14.88 -9.43 -2.87
C VAL A 79 15.74 -10.11 -3.92
N GLN A 80 15.13 -10.50 -5.05
CA GLN A 80 15.83 -11.13 -6.16
C GLN A 80 15.33 -10.54 -7.47
N PHE A 81 16.25 -10.23 -8.37
CA PHE A 81 15.93 -9.91 -9.76
C PHE A 81 15.64 -11.19 -10.53
N VAL A 82 14.56 -11.20 -11.29
CA VAL A 82 14.12 -12.34 -12.11
C VAL A 82 13.71 -11.84 -13.48
N GLU A 83 13.93 -12.64 -14.52
CA GLU A 83 13.59 -12.27 -15.88
C GLU A 83 13.20 -13.49 -16.74
N SER A 84 12.58 -13.24 -17.88
CA SER A 84 12.31 -14.30 -18.86
C SER A 84 13.58 -14.57 -19.66
N ILE A 85 14.16 -15.76 -19.48
CA ILE A 85 15.38 -16.16 -20.20
C ILE A 85 15.01 -16.69 -21.59
N PRO A 86 15.47 -16.07 -22.68
CA PRO A 86 15.16 -16.54 -24.02
C PRO A 86 15.87 -17.86 -24.33
N THR A 87 15.18 -18.75 -25.05
CA THR A 87 15.77 -20.00 -25.53
C THR A 87 16.72 -19.76 -26.69
N GLY A 88 17.78 -20.56 -26.81
CA GLY A 88 18.70 -20.52 -27.95
C GLY A 88 19.80 -19.46 -27.83
N LEU A 89 19.89 -18.74 -26.71
CA LEU A 89 20.99 -17.83 -26.40
C LEU A 89 21.87 -18.42 -25.29
N ASN A 90 23.18 -18.19 -25.39
CA ASN A 90 24.14 -18.62 -24.37
C ASN A 90 24.48 -17.45 -23.43
N PHE A 91 24.17 -17.62 -22.14
CA PHE A 91 24.41 -16.63 -21.08
C PHE A 91 25.62 -16.95 -20.20
N SER A 92 26.44 -17.97 -20.55
CA SER A 92 27.55 -18.45 -19.71
C SER A 92 28.63 -17.41 -19.38
N GLY A 93 28.69 -16.29 -20.11
CA GLY A 93 29.63 -15.19 -19.87
C GLY A 93 29.09 -14.02 -19.05
N GLY A 94 27.82 -14.07 -18.61
CA GLY A 94 27.15 -12.98 -17.89
C GLY A 94 26.49 -13.44 -16.58
N PRO A 95 25.84 -12.52 -15.84
CA PRO A 95 25.08 -12.90 -14.66
C PRO A 95 23.90 -13.79 -15.06
N VAL A 96 23.80 -14.96 -14.42
CA VAL A 96 22.67 -15.89 -14.60
C VAL A 96 21.59 -15.51 -13.60
N HIS A 97 20.51 -14.89 -14.08
CA HIS A 97 19.36 -14.57 -13.27
C HIS A 97 18.38 -15.74 -13.22
N ARG A 98 17.62 -15.82 -12.13
CA ARG A 98 16.55 -16.79 -11.99
C ARG A 98 15.43 -16.50 -12.99
N ALA A 99 14.85 -17.53 -13.59
CA ALA A 99 13.79 -17.34 -14.56
C ALA A 99 12.48 -16.90 -13.88
N THR A 100 11.75 -15.97 -14.51
CA THR A 100 10.46 -15.45 -14.01
C THR A 100 9.47 -16.58 -13.70
N HIS A 101 9.36 -17.59 -14.56
CA HIS A 101 8.42 -18.70 -14.35
C HIS A 101 8.76 -19.50 -13.09
N GLU A 102 10.04 -19.73 -12.78
CA GLU A 102 10.47 -20.42 -11.56
C GLU A 102 10.10 -19.61 -10.31
N ALA A 103 10.21 -18.28 -10.38
CA ALA A 103 9.82 -17.40 -9.27
C ALA A 103 8.33 -17.51 -8.95
N TRP A 104 7.47 -17.53 -9.98
CA TRP A 104 6.04 -17.77 -9.82
C TRP A 104 5.74 -19.14 -9.21
N LEU A 105 6.39 -20.20 -9.69
CA LEU A 105 6.19 -21.56 -9.17
C LEU A 105 6.51 -21.64 -7.67
N ASP A 106 7.62 -21.06 -7.22
CA ASP A 106 7.99 -21.06 -5.81
C ASP A 106 7.03 -20.25 -4.94
N LEU A 107 6.61 -19.08 -5.42
CA LEU A 107 5.63 -18.25 -4.70
C LEU A 107 4.32 -18.99 -4.51
N PHE A 108 3.82 -19.66 -5.55
CA PHE A 108 2.57 -20.42 -5.49
C PHE A 108 2.70 -21.70 -4.66
N ASN A 109 3.87 -22.36 -4.67
CA ASN A 109 4.12 -23.54 -3.84
C ASN A 109 4.26 -23.17 -2.34
N SER A 110 4.82 -22.00 -2.04
CA SER A 110 5.07 -21.56 -0.67
C SER A 110 3.87 -20.86 -0.02
N ALA A 111 2.87 -20.46 -0.81
CA ALA A 111 1.69 -19.77 -0.31
C ALA A 111 0.79 -20.71 0.51
N ASN A 112 0.51 -20.31 1.75
CA ASN A 112 -0.28 -21.09 2.71
C ASN A 112 -1.65 -20.48 3.03
N GLU A 113 -1.89 -19.20 2.72
CA GLU A 113 -3.14 -18.51 3.09
C GLU A 113 -3.82 -17.87 1.89
N SER A 114 -3.14 -16.96 1.20
CA SER A 114 -3.71 -16.24 0.06
C SER A 114 -2.69 -15.93 -1.01
N ILE A 115 -3.20 -15.73 -2.23
CA ILE A 115 -2.45 -15.25 -3.39
C ILE A 115 -3.25 -14.08 -3.96
N HIS A 116 -2.60 -12.92 -4.05
CA HIS A 116 -3.19 -11.71 -4.61
C HIS A 116 -2.40 -11.30 -5.84
N ILE A 117 -3.07 -11.23 -6.99
CA ILE A 117 -2.43 -10.91 -8.27
C ILE A 117 -3.11 -9.68 -8.85
N ALA A 118 -2.31 -8.72 -9.29
CA ALA A 118 -2.75 -7.65 -10.16
C ALA A 118 -2.05 -7.82 -11.52
N ALA A 119 -2.82 -8.00 -12.59
CA ALA A 119 -2.28 -8.24 -13.93
C ALA A 119 -2.93 -7.31 -14.95
N LEU A 120 -2.12 -6.72 -15.83
CA LEU A 120 -2.63 -6.02 -17.01
C LEU A 120 -3.20 -7.03 -18.01
N TYR A 121 -2.39 -8.04 -18.35
CA TYR A 121 -2.77 -9.18 -19.20
C TYR A 121 -1.87 -10.39 -18.93
N TRP A 122 -2.33 -11.58 -19.32
CA TRP A 122 -1.50 -12.77 -19.47
C TRP A 122 -2.13 -13.79 -20.42
N ASN A 123 -1.32 -14.74 -20.87
CA ASN A 123 -1.71 -15.89 -21.70
C ASN A 123 -0.98 -17.16 -21.23
N LEU A 124 -1.04 -17.42 -19.92
CA LEU A 124 -0.33 -18.52 -19.27
C LEU A 124 -0.70 -19.89 -19.87
N ASN A 125 -1.94 -20.10 -20.29
CA ASN A 125 -2.37 -21.39 -20.84
C ASN A 125 -2.32 -21.48 -22.39
N SER A 126 -1.47 -20.67 -23.04
CA SER A 126 -1.30 -20.73 -24.49
C SER A 126 -0.66 -22.04 -24.97
N SER A 127 -0.99 -22.44 -26.20
CA SER A 127 -0.38 -23.56 -26.92
C SER A 127 0.28 -23.14 -28.24
N GLU A 128 0.38 -21.83 -28.49
CA GLU A 128 0.86 -21.28 -29.77
C GLU A 128 2.35 -21.53 -30.04
N TYR A 129 3.17 -21.68 -28.99
CA TYR A 129 4.62 -21.82 -29.11
C TYR A 129 5.16 -22.93 -28.20
N PRO A 130 6.25 -23.64 -28.57
CA PRO A 130 6.83 -24.69 -27.72
C PRO A 130 7.20 -24.23 -26.31
N THR A 131 7.70 -22.99 -26.18
CA THR A 131 8.08 -22.39 -24.90
C THR A 131 6.89 -21.99 -24.02
N ALA A 132 5.65 -22.05 -24.53
CA ALA A 132 4.45 -21.79 -23.76
C ALA A 132 4.24 -22.83 -22.63
N GLU A 133 4.93 -23.97 -22.66
CA GLU A 133 4.95 -24.94 -21.56
C GLU A 133 5.29 -24.30 -20.20
N TYR A 134 6.22 -23.34 -20.14
CA TYR A 134 6.55 -22.67 -18.88
C TYR A 134 5.36 -21.89 -18.32
N GLY A 135 4.60 -21.21 -19.18
CA GLY A 135 3.35 -20.54 -18.81
C GLY A 135 2.31 -21.55 -18.31
N ARG A 136 2.13 -22.67 -19.02
CA ARG A 136 1.14 -23.71 -18.66
C ARG A 136 1.45 -24.31 -17.30
N ARG A 137 2.73 -24.57 -17.00
CA ARG A 137 3.17 -25.02 -15.67
C ARG A 137 2.82 -24.00 -14.58
N VAL A 138 3.00 -22.70 -14.84
CA VAL A 138 2.61 -21.62 -13.90
C VAL A 138 1.09 -21.59 -13.71
N TYR A 139 0.31 -21.69 -14.78
CA TYR A 139 -1.16 -21.77 -14.71
C TYR A 139 -1.64 -22.97 -13.89
N GLU A 140 -1.09 -24.16 -14.16
CA GLU A 140 -1.41 -25.39 -13.44
C GLU A 140 -1.08 -25.28 -11.96
N GLN A 141 0.06 -24.68 -11.60
CA GLN A 141 0.40 -24.49 -10.18
C GLN A 141 -0.50 -23.46 -9.49
N LEU A 142 -0.92 -22.40 -10.18
CA LEU A 142 -1.91 -21.47 -9.63
C LEU A 142 -3.25 -22.18 -9.39
N ALA A 143 -3.71 -23.00 -10.35
CA ALA A 143 -4.91 -23.82 -10.20
C ALA A 143 -4.77 -24.82 -9.03
N ASN A 144 -3.60 -25.47 -8.90
CA ASN A 144 -3.31 -26.37 -7.79
C ASN A 144 -3.35 -25.65 -6.44
N ALA A 145 -2.84 -24.42 -6.35
CA ALA A 145 -2.96 -23.61 -5.14
C ALA A 145 -4.43 -23.37 -4.76
N GLY A 146 -5.28 -23.05 -5.74
CA GLY A 146 -6.73 -22.93 -5.53
C GLY A 146 -7.34 -24.25 -5.03
N ARG A 147 -6.96 -25.39 -5.62
CA ARG A 147 -7.42 -26.73 -5.18
C ARG A 147 -6.96 -27.09 -3.77
N ARG A 148 -5.80 -26.57 -3.32
CA ARG A 148 -5.33 -26.71 -1.92
C ARG A 148 -6.13 -25.86 -0.93
N GLY A 149 -7.07 -25.04 -1.40
CA GLY A 149 -7.87 -24.14 -0.57
C GLY A 149 -7.21 -22.79 -0.29
N ILE A 150 -6.15 -22.43 -1.03
CA ILE A 150 -5.54 -21.10 -0.94
C ILE A 150 -6.51 -20.07 -1.51
N ASN A 151 -6.70 -18.95 -0.82
CA ASN A 151 -7.59 -17.88 -1.28
C ASN A 151 -6.92 -17.06 -2.39
N ILE A 152 -7.30 -17.28 -3.64
CA ILE A 152 -6.74 -16.59 -4.79
C ILE A 152 -7.64 -15.44 -5.20
N ARG A 153 -7.07 -14.23 -5.31
CA ARG A 153 -7.74 -13.03 -5.82
C ARG A 153 -6.97 -12.43 -6.97
N ILE A 154 -7.63 -12.23 -8.10
CA ILE A 154 -7.05 -11.71 -9.32
C ILE A 154 -7.75 -10.40 -9.67
N ALA A 155 -7.00 -9.31 -9.66
CA ALA A 155 -7.39 -8.02 -10.18
C ALA A 155 -6.82 -7.87 -11.59
N GLN A 156 -7.70 -7.70 -12.58
CA GLN A 156 -7.31 -7.69 -13.98
C GLN A 156 -7.86 -6.48 -14.71
N ASP A 157 -7.09 -5.93 -15.64
CA ASP A 157 -7.56 -4.82 -16.46
C ASP A 157 -8.72 -5.24 -17.38
N ALA A 158 -9.71 -4.36 -17.52
CA ALA A 158 -10.91 -4.60 -18.31
C ALA A 158 -10.87 -3.94 -19.70
N SER A 159 -9.73 -3.36 -20.11
CA SER A 159 -9.62 -2.69 -21.41
C SER A 159 -9.67 -3.72 -22.53
N LYS A 160 -10.61 -3.55 -23.44
CA LYS A 160 -10.79 -4.45 -24.60
C LYS A 160 -9.58 -4.40 -25.53
N GLY A 161 -9.14 -5.57 -26.01
CA GLY A 161 -8.19 -5.70 -27.12
C GLY A 161 -6.73 -5.96 -26.77
N ILE A 162 -6.35 -5.94 -25.48
CA ILE A 162 -4.98 -6.30 -25.05
C ILE A 162 -4.92 -7.77 -24.61
N SER A 163 -6.01 -8.29 -24.04
CA SER A 163 -6.15 -9.72 -23.75
C SER A 163 -7.60 -10.09 -23.46
N ASP A 164 -8.03 -11.22 -24.02
CA ASP A 164 -9.34 -11.80 -23.70
C ASP A 164 -9.39 -12.40 -22.28
N ASN A 165 -8.24 -12.40 -21.57
CA ASN A 165 -8.13 -12.70 -20.15
C ASN A 165 -8.73 -14.05 -19.73
N GLU A 166 -8.77 -14.97 -20.70
CA GLU A 166 -9.47 -16.23 -20.63
C GLU A 166 -8.98 -17.12 -19.48
N ASP A 167 -7.68 -17.08 -19.19
CA ASP A 167 -7.07 -17.88 -18.14
C ASP A 167 -7.62 -17.52 -16.76
N SER A 168 -7.76 -16.23 -16.46
CA SER A 168 -8.33 -15.76 -15.19
C SER A 168 -9.80 -16.13 -15.07
N ARG A 169 -10.55 -16.01 -16.18
CA ARG A 169 -11.96 -16.36 -16.26
C ARG A 169 -12.17 -17.84 -15.96
N ARG A 170 -11.39 -18.72 -16.59
CA ARG A 170 -11.42 -20.18 -16.33
C ARG A 170 -11.14 -20.54 -14.88
N LEU A 171 -10.17 -19.89 -14.23
CA LEU A 171 -9.89 -20.10 -12.81
C LEU A 171 -11.09 -19.72 -11.93
N ALA A 172 -11.77 -18.62 -12.27
CA ALA A 172 -12.97 -18.18 -11.55
C ALA A 172 -14.18 -19.10 -11.79
N GLU A 173 -14.42 -19.53 -13.02
CA GLU A 173 -15.49 -20.47 -13.37
C GLU A 173 -15.31 -21.83 -12.68
N GLN A 174 -14.07 -22.27 -12.47
CA GLN A 174 -13.74 -23.48 -11.70
C GLN A 174 -13.83 -23.28 -10.18
N GLY A 175 -14.16 -22.08 -9.71
CA GLY A 175 -14.19 -21.76 -8.27
C GLY A 175 -12.82 -21.74 -7.60
N LEU A 176 -11.73 -21.63 -8.39
CA LEU A 176 -10.36 -21.66 -7.89
C LEU A 176 -9.83 -20.26 -7.54
N ALA A 177 -10.45 -19.20 -8.06
CA ALA A 177 -10.04 -17.83 -7.81
C ALA A 177 -11.22 -16.84 -7.85
N GLU A 178 -11.11 -15.75 -7.10
CA GLU A 178 -11.99 -14.59 -7.23
C GLU A 178 -11.41 -13.63 -8.28
N LEU A 179 -12.16 -13.36 -9.36
CA LEU A 179 -11.77 -12.41 -10.40
C LEU A 179 -12.47 -11.06 -10.22
N ARG A 180 -11.70 -9.97 -10.28
CA ARG A 180 -12.18 -8.59 -10.26
C ARG A 180 -11.60 -7.80 -11.41
N CYS A 181 -12.48 -7.15 -12.16
CA CYS A 181 -12.10 -6.27 -13.26
C CYS A 181 -11.79 -4.87 -12.73
N VAL A 182 -10.59 -4.38 -12.99
CA VAL A 182 -10.21 -2.99 -12.79
C VAL A 182 -10.40 -2.27 -14.12
N ARG A 183 -11.16 -1.18 -14.09
CA ARG A 183 -11.42 -0.37 -15.27
C ARG A 183 -10.75 0.97 -15.15
N SER A 184 -10.26 1.47 -16.27
CA SER A 184 -10.25 2.92 -16.51
C SER A 184 -11.64 3.43 -16.97
N THR A 185 -12.43 2.63 -17.72
CA THR A 185 -13.85 2.93 -18.05
C THR A 185 -14.72 1.67 -18.19
N SER A 186 -16.03 1.81 -17.96
CA SER A 186 -17.04 0.75 -17.76
C SER A 186 -17.21 -0.33 -18.85
N THR A 187 -16.50 -1.47 -18.81
CA THR A 187 -16.98 -2.75 -19.39
C THR A 187 -16.60 -4.04 -18.60
N VAL A 188 -17.44 -5.07 -18.73
CA VAL A 188 -17.42 -6.39 -18.07
C VAL A 188 -16.16 -7.19 -18.50
N CYS A 189 -15.54 -7.95 -17.58
CA CYS A 189 -14.79 -9.17 -17.94
C CYS A 189 -15.83 -10.29 -18.08
#